data_AF-A0A5K0WZX1-F1
#
_entry.id   AF-A0A5K0WZX1-F1
#
_cell.length_a   1.000
_cell.length_b   1.000
_cell.length_c   1.000
_cell.angle_alpha   90.00
_cell.angle_beta   90.00
_cell.angle_gamma   90.00
#
_symmetry.space_group_name_H-M   'P 1'
#
loop_
_entity.id
_entity.type
_entity.pdbx_description
1 polymer ?
#
loop_
_entity_poly.entity_id
_entity_poly.type
_entity_poly.pdbx_seq_one_letter_code
_entity_poly.pdbx_strand_id
1 'polypeptide(L)'
;ERTVVALVTMGGAPGALTDPTPQFPSGRTPADLASGNGHKGIAGYLAESALTSHLSTLTLKETLQDGHGSAGSGKRDTITFFDSGMTHLNEGGLEDESSLKDSLTAVRNAAQAAARIHQVFRVQSFHRKKLIEYGDDKCGISDEQALSLISFKGQRTGQDEPVHFAAIRIQKKFRGWKGRKEFLIIRQRIVKIQVDLSFTDFWMHSRENLSSCIHFPFE
;
A
#
# COMPACT_ATOMS: atom_id res chain seq x y z
N GLU A 1 -8.12 -21.53 14.63
CA GLU A 1 -8.96 -20.96 13.55
C GLU A 1 -10.28 -21.69 13.38
N ARG A 2 -10.29 -23.01 13.12
CA ARG A 2 -11.52 -23.82 12.88
C ARG A 2 -12.62 -23.66 13.93
N THR A 3 -12.26 -23.57 15.22
CA THR A 3 -13.22 -23.38 16.32
C THR A 3 -13.95 -22.05 16.25
N VAL A 4 -13.25 -20.97 15.87
CA VAL A 4 -13.86 -19.62 15.76
C VAL A 4 -14.85 -19.58 14.61
N VAL A 5 -14.50 -20.20 13.49
CA VAL A 5 -15.39 -20.35 12.34
C VAL A 5 -16.65 -21.12 12.75
N ALA A 6 -16.49 -22.27 13.42
CA ALA A 6 -17.62 -23.08 13.90
C ALA A 6 -18.55 -22.28 14.84
N LEU A 7 -18.00 -21.50 15.77
CA LEU A 7 -18.80 -20.66 16.68
C LEU A 7 -19.60 -19.60 15.93
N VAL A 8 -19.00 -18.93 14.95
CA VAL A 8 -19.70 -17.94 14.11
C VAL A 8 -20.80 -18.62 13.29
N THR A 9 -20.55 -19.81 12.73
CA THR A 9 -21.58 -20.56 11.98
C THR A 9 -22.73 -21.05 12.86
N MET A 10 -22.49 -21.30 14.15
CA MET A 10 -23.52 -21.65 15.14
C MET A 10 -24.28 -20.42 15.68
N GLY A 11 -24.09 -19.24 15.08
CA GLY A 11 -24.79 -18.01 15.46
C GLY A 11 -24.11 -17.19 16.56
N GLY A 12 -22.84 -17.45 16.86
CA GLY A 12 -22.06 -16.60 17.75
C GLY A 12 -21.92 -15.20 17.15
N ALA A 13 -22.26 -14.16 17.91
CA ALA A 13 -22.22 -12.77 17.46
C ALA A 13 -20.77 -12.25 17.38
N PRO A 14 -20.20 -12.06 16.17
CA PRO A 14 -18.80 -11.63 16.03
C PRO A 14 -18.57 -10.17 16.43
N GLY A 15 -19.63 -9.38 16.59
CA GLY A 15 -19.60 -7.99 17.06
C GLY A 15 -19.88 -7.81 18.56
N ALA A 16 -20.03 -8.89 19.33
CA ALA A 16 -20.33 -8.80 20.76
C ALA A 16 -19.16 -8.19 21.55
N LEU A 17 -19.44 -7.15 22.33
CA LEU A 17 -18.43 -6.49 23.15
C LEU A 17 -18.19 -7.27 24.44
N THR A 18 -16.93 -7.30 24.88
CA THR A 18 -16.57 -7.85 26.19
C THR A 18 -16.94 -6.92 27.33
N ASP A 19 -17.01 -7.45 28.54
CA ASP A 19 -17.27 -6.66 29.74
C ASP A 19 -16.28 -5.49 29.87
N PRO A 20 -16.76 -4.28 30.22
CA PRO A 20 -15.92 -3.12 30.45
C PRO A 20 -14.88 -3.41 31.53
N THR A 21 -13.62 -3.10 31.23
CA THR A 21 -12.52 -3.16 32.21
C THR A 21 -11.96 -1.77 32.41
N PRO A 22 -11.24 -1.47 33.51
CA PRO A 22 -10.62 -0.16 33.72
C PRO A 22 -9.69 0.29 32.58
N GLN A 23 -9.13 -0.67 31.83
CA GLN A 23 -8.29 -0.39 30.66
C GLN A 23 -9.12 -0.17 29.37
N PHE A 24 -10.34 -0.70 29.29
CA PHE A 24 -11.23 -0.65 28.13
C PHE A 24 -12.67 -0.36 28.59
N PRO A 25 -13.01 0.91 28.86
CA PRO A 25 -14.30 1.29 29.42
C PRO A 25 -15.48 1.04 28.47
N SER A 26 -15.22 0.92 27.16
CA SER A 26 -16.21 0.58 26.14
C SER A 26 -16.29 -0.92 25.81
N GLY A 27 -15.55 -1.76 26.55
CA GLY A 27 -15.31 -3.15 26.15
C GLY A 27 -14.42 -3.25 24.92
N ARG A 28 -14.11 -4.48 24.50
CA ARG A 28 -13.36 -4.77 23.27
C ARG A 28 -14.16 -5.68 22.36
N THR A 29 -13.94 -5.54 21.05
CA THR A 29 -14.51 -6.49 20.10
C THR A 29 -13.72 -7.81 20.12
N PRO A 30 -14.33 -8.94 19.70
CA PRO A 30 -13.62 -10.21 19.56
C PRO A 30 -12.47 -10.11 18.55
N ALA A 31 -12.60 -9.24 17.54
CA ALA A 31 -11.54 -8.93 16.58
C ALA A 31 -10.35 -8.21 17.24
N ASP A 32 -10.60 -7.24 18.12
CA ASP A 32 -9.54 -6.51 18.85
C ASP A 32 -8.81 -7.42 19.83
N LEU A 33 -9.53 -8.34 20.49
CA LEU A 33 -8.93 -9.35 21.36
C LEU A 33 -8.04 -10.31 20.57
N ALA A 34 -8.51 -10.81 19.42
CA ALA A 34 -7.71 -11.67 18.56
C ALA A 34 -6.47 -10.95 18.02
N SER A 35 -6.62 -9.68 17.63
CA SER A 35 -5.51 -8.84 17.15
C SER A 35 -4.47 -8.58 18.24
N GLY A 36 -4.92 -8.22 19.45
CA GLY A 36 -4.05 -8.00 20.61
C GLY A 36 -3.27 -9.23 21.04
N ASN A 37 -3.81 -10.44 20.79
CA ASN A 37 -3.14 -11.72 21.02
C ASN A 37 -2.28 -12.20 19.84
N GLY A 38 -2.13 -11.39 18.78
CA GLY A 38 -1.30 -11.72 17.61
C GLY A 38 -1.99 -12.56 16.54
N HIS A 39 -3.27 -12.90 16.69
CA HIS A 39 -4.04 -13.69 15.73
C HIS A 39 -4.69 -12.80 14.66
N LYS A 40 -3.86 -12.22 13.78
CA LYS A 40 -4.30 -11.25 12.77
C LYS A 40 -5.30 -11.81 11.76
N GLY A 41 -5.16 -13.08 11.35
CA GLY A 41 -6.09 -13.75 10.44
C GLY A 41 -7.48 -13.95 11.05
N ILE A 42 -7.53 -14.40 12.31
CA ILE A 42 -8.77 -14.55 13.07
C ILE A 42 -9.43 -13.18 13.32
N ALA A 43 -8.64 -12.16 13.63
CA ALA A 43 -9.14 -10.80 13.81
C ALA A 43 -9.79 -10.26 12.53
N GLY A 44 -9.15 -10.45 11.38
CA GLY A 44 -9.70 -10.07 10.07
C GLY A 44 -11.01 -10.79 9.78
N TYR A 45 -11.05 -12.11 9.97
CA TYR A 45 -12.26 -12.91 9.78
C TYR A 45 -13.42 -12.47 10.68
N LEU A 46 -13.15 -12.19 11.96
CA LEU A 46 -14.16 -11.71 12.91
C LEU A 46 -14.68 -10.31 12.55
N ALA A 47 -13.79 -9.41 12.13
CA ALA A 47 -14.17 -8.07 11.68
C ALA A 47 -15.06 -8.12 10.43
N GLU A 48 -14.70 -8.96 9.46
CA GLU A 48 -15.49 -9.18 8.24
C GLU A 48 -16.86 -9.82 8.56
N SER A 49 -16.89 -10.82 9.43
CA SER A 49 -18.13 -11.48 9.87
C SER A 49 -19.06 -10.50 10.59
N ALA A 50 -18.51 -9.62 11.43
CA ALA A 50 -19.27 -8.57 12.10
C ALA A 50 -19.83 -7.54 11.12
N LEU A 51 -19.02 -7.10 10.15
CA LEU A 51 -19.48 -6.17 9.12
C LEU A 51 -20.60 -6.78 8.26
N THR A 52 -20.42 -8.03 7.82
CA THR A 52 -21.41 -8.74 7.01
C THR A 52 -22.73 -8.92 7.76
N SER A 53 -22.68 -9.29 9.04
CA SER A 53 -23.86 -9.40 9.91
C SER A 53 -24.55 -8.05 10.15
N HIS A 54 -23.79 -6.96 10.25
CA HIS A 54 -24.33 -5.63 10.43
C HIS A 54 -25.01 -5.14 9.15
N LEU A 55 -24.39 -5.34 7.98
CA LEU A 55 -24.96 -4.98 6.69
C LEU A 55 -26.23 -5.76 6.39
N SER A 56 -26.27 -7.07 6.66
CA SER A 56 -27.49 -7.86 6.47
C SER A 56 -28.64 -7.36 7.35
N THR A 57 -28.36 -6.95 8.59
CA THR A 57 -29.34 -6.34 9.49
C THR A 57 -29.86 -5.01 8.96
N LEU A 58 -28.98 -4.16 8.39
CA LEU A 58 -29.36 -2.89 7.79
C LEU A 58 -30.22 -3.08 6.53
N THR A 59 -29.85 -4.00 5.64
CA THR A 59 -30.64 -4.33 4.43
C THR A 59 -32.01 -4.87 4.80
N LEU A 60 -32.12 -5.72 5.82
CA LEU A 60 -33.43 -6.19 6.30
C LEU A 60 -34.27 -5.04 6.87
N LYS A 61 -33.66 -4.12 7.62
CA LYS A 61 -34.36 -2.93 8.14
C LYS A 61 -34.89 -2.03 7.03
N GLU A 62 -34.13 -1.84 5.95
CA GLU A 62 -34.56 -1.11 4.75
C GLU A 62 -35.76 -1.81 4.09
N THR A 63 -35.69 -3.12 3.85
CA THR A 63 -36.82 -3.86 3.25
C THR A 63 -38.09 -3.90 4.10
N LEU A 64 -37.98 -3.80 5.43
CA LEU A 64 -39.13 -3.72 6.33
C LEU A 64 -39.70 -2.30 6.43
N GLN A 65 -38.85 -1.28 6.23
CA GLN A 65 -39.27 0.12 6.24
C GLN A 65 -39.89 0.54 4.89
N ASP A 66 -39.51 -0.12 3.80
CA ASP A 66 -40.11 0.03 2.46
C ASP A 66 -41.35 -0.87 2.22
N GLY A 67 -41.80 -1.58 3.26
CA GLY A 67 -42.98 -2.47 3.24
C GLY A 67 -44.34 -1.77 3.30
N HIS A 68 -44.42 -0.45 3.01
CA HIS A 68 -45.67 0.25 2.79
C HIS A 68 -45.70 0.86 1.39
N GLY A 69 -46.03 0.04 0.38
CA GLY A 69 -46.53 0.53 -0.90
C GLY A 69 -45.89 -0.09 -2.15
N SER A 70 -46.61 -1.09 -2.68
CA SER A 70 -46.74 -1.38 -4.11
C SER A 70 -45.58 -2.02 -4.87
N ALA A 71 -45.89 -3.19 -5.43
CA ALA A 71 -45.18 -3.82 -6.53
C ALA A 71 -44.99 -2.86 -7.73
N GLY A 72 -43.84 -2.94 -8.39
CA GLY A 72 -43.60 -2.17 -9.61
C GLY A 72 -42.19 -2.33 -10.19
N SER A 73 -42.10 -3.16 -11.23
CA SER A 73 -40.97 -3.30 -12.15
C SER A 73 -40.55 -1.96 -12.81
N GLY A 74 -39.25 -1.79 -13.06
CA GLY A 74 -38.77 -1.06 -14.25
C GLY A 74 -37.95 0.22 -14.05
N LYS A 75 -36.69 0.17 -14.51
CA LYS A 75 -35.92 1.21 -15.24
C LYS A 75 -36.64 2.56 -15.49
N ARG A 76 -36.02 3.67 -15.04
CA ARG A 76 -35.50 4.81 -15.86
C ARG A 76 -35.28 6.08 -15.00
N ASP A 77 -34.08 6.64 -15.15
CA ASP A 77 -33.74 8.02 -15.49
C ASP A 77 -34.57 9.20 -14.92
N THR A 78 -33.86 10.01 -14.14
CA THR A 78 -33.82 11.49 -14.16
C THR A 78 -35.10 12.30 -14.42
N ILE A 79 -35.37 13.18 -13.44
CA ILE A 79 -35.77 14.60 -13.53
C ILE A 79 -37.12 14.96 -12.85
N THR A 80 -37.00 16.03 -12.07
CA THR A 80 -37.99 17.03 -11.64
C THR A 80 -38.98 16.75 -10.50
N PHE A 81 -38.82 17.64 -9.50
CA PHE A 81 -39.85 18.39 -8.77
C PHE A 81 -40.75 17.63 -7.79
N PHE A 82 -40.52 17.91 -6.51
CA PHE A 82 -41.61 18.07 -5.55
C PHE A 82 -41.72 19.55 -5.19
N ASP A 83 -42.65 20.20 -5.88
CA ASP A 83 -43.50 21.22 -5.28
C ASP A 83 -44.36 20.53 -4.21
N SER A 84 -44.38 21.10 -3.00
CA SER A 84 -45.36 20.77 -1.98
C SER A 84 -45.48 21.92 -0.97
N GLY A 85 -46.39 22.83 -1.26
CA GLY A 85 -47.50 23.12 -0.34
C GLY A 85 -47.23 24.04 0.86
N MET A 86 -47.17 25.35 0.60
CA MET A 86 -48.08 26.38 1.15
C MET A 86 -48.67 26.21 2.58
N THR A 87 -48.26 27.09 3.51
CA THR A 87 -49.17 27.96 4.28
C THR A 87 -48.45 29.23 4.76
N HIS A 88 -49.13 30.34 4.54
CA HIS A 88 -48.75 31.72 4.83
C HIS A 88 -49.08 32.04 6.30
N LEU A 89 -48.35 33.01 6.87
CA LEU A 89 -48.57 33.71 8.14
C LEU A 89 -48.08 33.03 9.44
N ASN A 90 -46.83 33.31 9.82
CA ASN A 90 -46.61 34.02 11.10
C ASN A 90 -45.24 34.71 11.14
N GLU A 91 -45.29 36.00 11.41
CA GLU A 91 -44.16 36.93 11.47
C GLU A 91 -43.54 36.91 12.87
N GLY A 92 -42.21 36.81 12.93
CA GLY A 92 -41.41 37.02 14.13
C GLY A 92 -40.92 35.76 14.85
N GLY A 93 -39.90 35.08 14.31
CA GLY A 93 -39.13 34.07 15.06
C GLY A 93 -38.34 32.99 14.30
N LEU A 94 -38.34 32.97 12.96
CA LEU A 94 -37.97 31.77 12.16
C LEU A 94 -36.65 31.83 11.37
N GLU A 95 -35.72 32.73 11.69
CA GLU A 95 -34.42 32.78 11.02
C GLU A 95 -33.45 31.69 11.52
N ASP A 96 -33.59 31.27 12.78
CA ASP A 96 -32.65 30.32 13.40
C ASP A 96 -32.92 28.86 12.96
N GLU A 97 -34.18 28.48 12.74
CA GLU A 97 -34.53 27.14 12.26
C GLU A 97 -34.15 26.92 10.78
N SER A 98 -34.28 27.96 9.95
CA SER A 98 -33.85 27.94 8.55
C SER A 98 -32.31 27.91 8.45
N SER A 99 -31.61 28.72 9.26
CA SER A 99 -30.14 28.71 9.39
C SER A 99 -29.57 27.35 9.80
N LEU A 100 -30.20 26.65 10.75
CA LEU A 100 -29.78 25.30 11.17
C LEU A 100 -29.97 24.25 10.06
N LYS A 101 -31.08 24.34 9.32
CA LYS A 101 -31.34 23.48 8.16
C LYS A 101 -30.31 23.72 7.05
N ASP A 102 -29.96 24.98 6.79
CA ASP A 102 -28.95 25.37 5.80
C ASP A 102 -27.54 24.96 6.21
N SER A 103 -27.21 25.04 7.50
CA SER A 103 -25.94 24.55 8.05
C SER A 103 -25.80 23.03 7.87
N LEU A 104 -26.87 22.27 8.12
CA LEU A 104 -26.88 20.82 7.94
C LEU A 104 -26.76 20.41 6.46
N THR A 105 -27.39 21.12 5.54
CA THR A 105 -27.25 20.86 4.10
C THR A 105 -25.83 21.21 3.62
N ALA A 106 -25.24 22.30 4.12
CA ALA A 106 -23.85 22.67 3.85
C ALA A 106 -22.86 21.59 4.30
N VAL A 107 -23.02 21.03 5.52
CA VAL A 107 -22.17 19.94 6.02
C VAL A 107 -22.31 18.68 5.16
N ARG A 108 -23.53 18.31 4.75
CA ARG A 108 -23.76 17.15 3.88
C ARG A 108 -23.11 17.36 2.50
N ASN A 109 -23.22 18.55 1.93
CA ASN A 109 -22.59 18.89 0.66
C ASN A 109 -21.05 18.84 0.78
N ALA A 110 -20.48 19.42 1.84
CA ALA A 110 -19.05 19.38 2.10
C ALA A 110 -18.53 17.94 2.26
N ALA A 111 -19.25 17.09 3.00
CA ALA A 111 -18.91 15.68 3.15
C ALA A 111 -18.95 14.93 1.81
N GLN A 112 -19.98 15.19 0.99
CA GLN A 112 -20.09 14.60 -0.35
C GLN A 112 -18.98 15.08 -1.29
N ALA A 113 -18.62 16.36 -1.23
CA ALA A 113 -17.51 16.93 -1.98
C ALA A 113 -16.17 16.29 -1.57
N ALA A 114 -15.93 16.15 -0.27
CA ALA A 114 -14.73 15.49 0.25
C ALA A 114 -14.65 14.03 -0.20
N ALA A 115 -15.76 13.29 -0.18
CA ALA A 115 -15.80 11.91 -0.68
C ALA A 115 -15.44 11.82 -2.17
N ARG A 116 -15.98 12.72 -3.01
CA ARG A 116 -15.64 12.80 -4.44
C ARG A 116 -14.16 13.13 -4.66
N ILE A 117 -13.61 14.10 -3.92
CA ILE A 117 -12.19 14.47 -3.97
C ILE A 117 -11.31 13.27 -3.60
N HIS A 118 -11.60 12.60 -2.49
CA HIS A 118 -10.85 11.42 -2.04
C HIS A 118 -10.94 10.26 -3.05
N GLN A 119 -12.10 10.04 -3.68
CA GLN A 119 -12.25 9.03 -4.71
C GLN A 119 -11.35 9.31 -5.92
N VAL A 120 -11.35 10.56 -6.43
CA VAL A 120 -10.48 10.96 -7.54
C VAL A 120 -9.00 10.76 -7.17
N PHE A 121 -8.58 11.18 -5.97
CA PHE A 121 -7.21 10.97 -5.52
C PHE A 121 -6.84 9.50 -5.31
N ARG A 122 -7.77 8.65 -4.83
CA ARG A 122 -7.54 7.20 -4.73
C ARG A 122 -7.29 6.59 -6.10
N VAL A 123 -8.13 6.92 -7.09
CA VAL A 123 -7.98 6.45 -8.47
C VAL A 123 -6.67 6.96 -9.07
N GLN A 124 -6.37 8.25 -8.94
CA GLN A 124 -5.14 8.84 -9.50
C GLN A 124 -3.87 8.26 -8.84
N SER A 125 -3.88 8.05 -7.52
CA SER A 125 -2.79 7.45 -6.77
C SER A 125 -2.54 6.01 -7.21
N PHE A 126 -3.60 5.24 -7.43
CA PHE A 126 -3.50 3.87 -7.96
C PHE A 126 -2.86 3.83 -9.36
N HIS A 127 -3.28 4.73 -10.26
CA HIS A 127 -2.66 4.84 -11.59
C HIS A 127 -1.18 5.21 -11.51
N ARG A 128 -0.80 6.14 -10.62
CA ARG A 128 0.62 6.48 -10.37
C ARG A 128 1.42 5.28 -9.87
N LYS A 129 0.89 4.49 -8.92
CA LYS A 129 1.56 3.28 -8.43
C LYS A 129 1.78 2.27 -9.56
N LYS A 130 0.76 2.03 -10.39
CA LYS A 130 0.88 1.16 -11.57
C LYS A 130 1.95 1.66 -12.54
N LEU A 131 2.02 2.97 -12.82
CA LEU A 131 3.05 3.54 -13.70
C LEU A 131 4.47 3.40 -13.15
N ILE A 132 4.66 3.48 -11.83
CA ILE A 132 5.97 3.27 -11.19
C ILE A 132 6.35 1.78 -11.25
N GLU A 133 5.39 0.89 -11.03
CA GLU A 133 5.61 -0.56 -11.07
C GLU A 133 5.88 -1.10 -12.49
N TYR A 134 5.28 -0.49 -13.52
CA TYR A 134 5.49 -0.85 -14.93
C TYR A 134 6.59 -0.03 -15.63
N GLY A 135 7.07 1.06 -15.02
CA GLY A 135 8.08 1.97 -15.59
C GLY A 135 9.53 1.50 -15.45
N ASP A 136 9.77 0.39 -14.74
CA ASP A 136 11.09 -0.24 -14.62
C ASP A 136 11.40 -1.20 -15.79
N ASP A 137 10.37 -1.67 -16.50
CA ASP A 137 10.51 -2.54 -17.65
C ASP A 137 9.86 -1.92 -18.90
N LYS A 138 10.70 -1.21 -19.67
CA LYS A 138 10.68 -1.14 -21.15
C LYS A 138 9.30 -0.90 -21.83
N CYS A 139 9.18 0.30 -22.42
CA CYS A 139 8.42 0.65 -23.64
C CYS A 139 7.04 1.33 -23.48
N GLY A 140 6.95 2.53 -24.09
CA GLY A 140 5.83 2.96 -24.94
C GLY A 140 4.53 3.39 -24.25
N ILE A 141 4.42 4.67 -23.88
CA ILE A 141 3.11 5.28 -23.59
C ILE A 141 2.68 6.08 -24.82
N SER A 142 1.57 5.65 -25.42
CA SER A 142 0.85 6.29 -26.54
C SER A 142 0.63 7.79 -26.29
N ASP A 143 0.97 8.59 -27.31
CA ASP A 143 1.09 10.06 -27.27
C ASP A 143 -0.21 10.81 -26.88
N GLU A 144 -1.35 10.15 -26.94
CA GLU A 144 -2.66 10.77 -26.67
C GLU A 144 -2.98 10.95 -25.18
N GLN A 145 -2.46 10.10 -24.29
CA GLN A 145 -2.59 10.27 -22.84
C GLN A 145 -1.50 11.16 -22.24
N ALA A 146 -0.38 11.33 -22.94
CA ALA A 146 0.71 12.20 -22.53
C ALA A 146 0.30 13.68 -22.55
N LEU A 147 -0.47 14.11 -23.56
CA LEU A 147 -0.85 15.52 -23.74
C LEU A 147 -1.81 16.03 -22.66
N SER A 148 -2.71 15.19 -22.16
CA SER A 148 -3.65 15.57 -21.08
C SER A 148 -2.98 15.69 -19.71
N LEU A 149 -1.92 14.91 -19.47
CA LEU A 149 -1.12 14.96 -18.23
C LEU A 149 -0.17 16.16 -18.15
N ILE A 150 0.23 16.74 -19.28
CA ILE A 150 1.13 17.89 -19.32
C ILE A 150 0.42 19.18 -18.89
N SER A 151 -0.88 19.33 -19.19
CA SER A 151 -1.63 20.57 -18.89
C SER A 151 -1.91 20.81 -17.40
N PHE A 152 -1.85 19.77 -16.55
CA PHE A 152 -2.07 19.88 -15.10
C PHE A 152 -0.78 19.95 -14.28
N LYS A 153 0.40 19.82 -14.91
CA LYS A 153 1.68 19.94 -14.23
C LYS A 153 2.06 21.42 -14.11
N GLY A 154 1.31 22.12 -13.26
CA GLY A 154 1.72 23.42 -12.75
C GLY A 154 3.10 23.30 -12.10
N GLN A 155 4.11 23.86 -12.78
CA GLN A 155 5.09 24.75 -12.16
C GLN A 155 5.68 24.30 -10.82
N ARG A 156 6.47 23.21 -10.71
CA ARG A 156 7.57 23.05 -9.70
C ARG A 156 8.37 21.74 -9.92
N THR A 157 9.25 21.63 -10.93
CA THR A 157 10.49 20.80 -10.89
C THR A 157 11.41 21.08 -12.10
N GLY A 158 11.42 22.30 -12.61
CA GLY A 158 12.06 22.62 -13.89
C GLY A 158 13.53 23.04 -13.84
N GLN A 159 14.21 23.02 -12.68
CA GLN A 159 15.53 23.66 -12.56
C GLN A 159 16.64 22.81 -11.91
N ASP A 160 16.33 21.67 -11.28
CA ASP A 160 17.33 20.85 -10.55
C ASP A 160 17.65 19.49 -11.22
N GLU A 161 16.86 19.14 -12.24
CA GLU A 161 16.97 17.87 -12.96
C GLU A 161 18.31 17.66 -13.70
N PRO A 162 18.93 18.68 -14.33
CA PRO A 162 20.22 18.52 -15.01
C PRO A 162 21.38 18.27 -14.03
N VAL A 163 21.35 18.94 -12.87
CA VAL A 163 22.39 18.83 -11.83
C VAL A 163 22.30 17.47 -11.15
N HIS A 164 21.08 17.02 -10.83
CA HIS A 164 20.85 15.70 -10.27
C HIS A 164 21.31 14.58 -11.22
N PHE A 165 20.99 14.70 -12.52
CA PHE A 165 21.43 13.72 -13.52
C PHE A 165 22.96 13.71 -13.71
N ALA A 166 23.61 14.88 -13.70
CA ALA A 166 25.06 14.97 -13.75
C ALA A 166 25.72 14.33 -12.52
N ALA A 167 25.18 14.58 -11.32
CA ALA A 167 25.67 13.99 -10.07
C ALA A 167 25.58 12.45 -10.10
N ILE A 168 24.44 11.89 -10.53
CA ILE A 168 24.28 10.44 -10.68
C ILE A 168 25.31 9.86 -11.65
N ARG A 169 25.55 10.53 -12.78
CA ARG A 169 26.51 10.07 -13.80
C ARG A 169 27.94 10.06 -13.25
N ILE A 170 28.33 11.09 -12.48
CA ILE A 170 29.63 11.17 -11.81
C ILE A 170 29.77 10.06 -10.76
N GLN A 171 28.76 9.86 -9.92
CA GLN A 171 28.76 8.80 -8.90
C GLN A 171 28.89 7.41 -9.52
N LYS A 172 28.17 7.13 -10.62
CA LYS A 172 28.24 5.85 -11.34
C LYS A 172 29.65 5.61 -11.89
N LYS A 173 30.29 6.63 -12.47
CA LYS A 173 31.67 6.54 -12.97
C LYS A 173 32.67 6.31 -11.83
N PHE A 174 32.52 7.01 -10.70
CA PHE A 174 33.39 6.84 -9.53
C PHE A 174 33.26 5.44 -8.92
N ARG A 175 32.04 4.94 -8.69
CA ARG A 175 31.79 3.60 -8.13
C ARG A 175 32.44 2.51 -9.00
N GLY A 176 32.28 2.59 -10.32
CA GLY A 176 32.88 1.64 -11.25
C GLY A 176 34.40 1.77 -11.39
N TRP A 177 34.96 2.98 -11.30
CA TRP A 177 36.41 3.18 -11.28
C TRP A 177 37.05 2.65 -9.99
N LYS A 178 36.45 2.93 -8.82
CA LYS A 178 36.91 2.45 -7.52
C LYS A 178 36.98 0.93 -7.48
N GLY A 179 35.91 0.24 -7.92
CA GLY A 179 35.89 -1.22 -8.00
C GLY A 179 36.99 -1.81 -8.89
N ARG A 180 37.21 -1.23 -10.08
CA ARG A 180 38.29 -1.67 -11.00
C ARG A 180 39.68 -1.46 -10.40
N LYS A 181 39.90 -0.34 -9.70
CA LYS A 181 41.17 -0.06 -9.02
C LYS A 181 41.48 -1.10 -7.94
N GLU A 182 40.52 -1.38 -7.06
CA GLU A 182 40.68 -2.41 -6.02
C GLU A 182 40.90 -3.80 -6.61
N PHE A 183 40.14 -4.15 -7.66
CA PHE A 183 40.31 -5.42 -8.35
C PHE A 183 41.72 -5.60 -8.91
N LEU A 184 42.28 -4.58 -9.56
CA LEU A 184 43.64 -4.65 -10.12
C LEU A 184 44.70 -4.86 -9.03
N ILE A 185 44.58 -4.15 -7.91
CA ILE A 185 45.50 -4.29 -6.77
C ILE A 185 45.42 -5.70 -6.21
N ILE A 186 44.21 -6.23 -5.99
CA ILE A 186 44.01 -7.60 -5.49
C ILE A 186 44.56 -8.61 -6.48
N ARG A 187 44.29 -8.45 -7.78
CA ARG A 187 44.75 -9.38 -8.82
C ARG A 187 46.27 -9.44 -8.89
N GLN A 188 46.95 -8.30 -8.83
CA GLN A 188 48.41 -8.23 -8.81
C GLN A 188 48.99 -8.97 -7.59
N ARG A 189 48.41 -8.78 -6.40
CA ARG A 189 48.82 -9.49 -5.18
C ARG A 189 48.64 -11.00 -5.31
N ILE A 190 47.51 -11.45 -5.84
CA ILE A 190 47.25 -12.87 -6.06
C ILE A 190 48.29 -13.47 -7.02
N VAL A 191 48.55 -12.81 -8.15
CA VAL A 191 49.55 -13.31 -9.12
C VAL A 191 50.94 -13.39 -8.48
N LYS A 192 51.33 -12.38 -7.70
CA LYS A 192 52.62 -12.42 -6.99
C LYS A 192 52.72 -13.62 -6.06
N ILE A 193 51.69 -13.84 -5.23
CA ILE A 193 51.64 -15.00 -4.32
C ILE A 193 51.65 -16.32 -5.09
N GLN A 194 50.91 -16.42 -6.19
CA GLN A 194 50.88 -17.63 -7.03
C GLN A 194 52.26 -17.95 -7.59
N VAL A 195 53.00 -16.95 -8.07
CA VAL A 195 54.37 -17.12 -8.57
C VAL A 195 55.32 -17.52 -7.44
N ASP A 196 55.26 -16.82 -6.31
CA ASP A 196 56.12 -17.11 -5.15
C ASP A 196 55.92 -18.56 -4.65
N LEU A 197 54.66 -19.01 -4.51
CA LEU A 197 54.32 -20.38 -4.13
C LEU A 197 54.80 -21.41 -5.17
N SER A 198 54.58 -21.14 -6.45
CA SER A 198 55.03 -22.05 -7.52
C SER A 198 56.56 -22.20 -7.55
N PHE A 199 57.29 -21.13 -7.25
CA PHE A 199 58.75 -21.16 -7.17
C PHE A 199 59.23 -21.94 -5.95
N THR A 200 58.59 -21.75 -4.78
CA THR A 200 58.94 -22.51 -3.59
C THR A 200 58.65 -24.00 -3.75
N ASP A 201 57.52 -24.36 -4.36
CA ASP A 201 57.16 -25.76 -4.62
C ASP A 201 58.16 -26.41 -5.59
N PHE A 202 58.52 -25.70 -6.66
CA PHE A 202 59.55 -26.14 -7.60
C PHE A 202 60.92 -26.32 -6.93
N TRP A 203 61.31 -25.37 -6.07
CA TRP A 203 62.59 -25.42 -5.36
C TRP A 203 62.65 -26.55 -4.33
N MET A 204 61.56 -26.77 -3.58
CA MET A 204 61.42 -27.90 -2.66
C MET A 204 61.52 -29.24 -3.40
N HIS A 205 60.79 -29.39 -4.50
CA HIS A 205 60.85 -30.60 -5.33
C HIS A 205 62.24 -30.84 -5.94
N SER A 206 62.92 -29.78 -6.40
CA SER A 206 64.29 -29.88 -6.92
C SER A 206 65.27 -30.30 -5.83
N ARG A 207 65.15 -29.74 -4.62
CA ARG A 207 65.98 -30.09 -3.45
C ARG A 207 65.79 -31.54 -3.01
N GLU A 208 64.57 -32.04 -2.99
CA GLU A 208 64.27 -33.45 -2.66
C GLU A 208 64.88 -34.42 -3.67
N ASN A 209 64.80 -34.10 -4.96
CA ASN A 209 65.43 -34.89 -6.02
C ASN A 209 66.97 -34.90 -5.88
N LEU A 210 67.59 -33.74 -5.64
CA LEU A 210 69.03 -33.63 -5.38
C LEU A 210 69.46 -34.42 -4.13
N SER A 211 68.68 -34.36 -3.05
CA SER A 211 68.95 -35.12 -1.83
C SER A 211 68.84 -36.64 -2.05
N SER A 212 67.93 -37.09 -2.92
CA SER A 212 67.76 -38.50 -3.27
C SER A 212 68.92 -39.03 -4.12
N CYS A 213 69.49 -38.19 -5.00
CA CYS A 213 70.66 -38.56 -5.81
C CYS A 213 71.96 -38.68 -4.98
N ILE A 214 72.12 -37.90 -3.92
CA ILE A 214 73.33 -37.90 -3.08
C ILE A 214 73.34 -39.09 -2.09
N HIS A 215 72.18 -39.66 -1.79
CA HIS A 215 72.02 -40.77 -0.84
C HIS A 215 72.09 -42.18 -1.47
N PHE A 216 72.42 -42.30 -2.76
CA PHE A 216 72.65 -43.59 -3.40
C PHE A 216 73.94 -44.22 -2.84
N PRO A 217 73.87 -45.36 -2.12
CA PRO A 217 75.06 -45.99 -1.57
C PRO A 217 75.91 -46.54 -2.72
N PHE A 218 77.19 -46.17 -2.72
CA PHE A 218 78.23 -46.87 -3.48
C PHE A 218 78.40 -48.23 -2.80
N GLU A 219 78.13 -49.34 -3.52
CA GLU A 219 78.39 -50.71 -3.07
C GLU A 219 79.83 -50.91 -2.58
#